data_AF-A0A563VUQ3-F1
#
_entry.id   AF-A0A563VUQ3-F1
#
_cell.length_a   1.000
_cell.length_b   1.000
_cell.length_c   1.000
_cell.angle_alpha   90.00
_cell.angle_beta   90.00
_cell.angle_gamma   90.00
#
_symmetry.space_group_name_H-M   'P 1'
#
loop_
_entity.id
_entity.type
_entity.pdbx_description
1 polymer ?
#
loop_
_entity_poly.entity_id
_entity_poly.type
_entity_poly.pdbx_seq_one_letter_code
_entity_poly.pdbx_strand_id
1 'polypeptide(L)'
;MSKKTKREYRLPTEAEEEYGCRGVDPFIYLQRWVMGKKSPATKVRIKRDDFLISETPVNLSRPDVTKAYHLPRDENKGFKLDFNVMGVPPQTILSLEMGLQDYSQVTMAIIKVIPQ
;
A
#
# COMPACT_ATOMS: atom_id res chain seq x y z
N MET A 1 -49.15 29.03 -3.91
CA MET A 1 -48.62 27.83 -4.60
C MET A 1 -47.35 27.37 -3.90
N SER A 2 -47.32 26.16 -3.34
CA SER A 2 -46.06 25.44 -3.06
C SER A 2 -46.41 23.97 -2.83
N LYS A 3 -46.14 23.11 -3.82
CA LYS A 3 -46.28 21.67 -3.72
C LYS A 3 -45.03 21.13 -3.02
N LYS A 4 -45.16 20.59 -1.80
CA LYS A 4 -44.07 19.87 -1.12
C LYS A 4 -44.08 18.42 -1.59
N THR A 5 -43.09 18.05 -2.39
CA THR A 5 -42.86 16.69 -2.89
C THR A 5 -42.45 15.77 -1.75
N LYS A 6 -43.25 14.74 -1.44
CA LYS A 6 -42.88 13.66 -0.52
C LYS A 6 -41.66 12.94 -1.12
N ARG A 7 -40.53 12.96 -0.42
CA ARG A 7 -39.46 11.98 -0.65
C ARG A 7 -39.90 10.69 0.04
N GLU A 8 -40.18 9.69 -0.77
CA GLU A 8 -40.47 8.33 -0.31
C GLU A 8 -39.14 7.67 0.04
N TYR A 9 -38.89 7.50 1.34
CA TYR A 9 -37.73 6.77 1.83
C TYR A 9 -38.11 5.29 1.88
N ARG A 10 -37.55 4.49 0.96
CA ARG A 10 -37.58 3.03 1.07
C ARG A 10 -36.51 2.63 2.07
N LEU A 11 -36.91 1.94 3.14
CA LEU A 11 -35.97 1.27 4.03
C LEU A 11 -35.33 0.10 3.26
N PRO A 12 -33.99 -0.04 3.29
CA PRO A 12 -33.32 -1.19 2.69
C PRO A 12 -33.87 -2.49 3.26
N THR A 13 -33.93 -3.54 2.45
CA THR A 13 -34.27 -4.87 2.97
C THR A 13 -33.17 -5.38 3.89
N GLU A 14 -33.51 -6.23 4.86
CA GLU A 14 -32.55 -6.80 5.84
C GLU A 14 -31.31 -7.43 5.17
N ALA A 15 -31.47 -7.98 3.96
CA ALA A 15 -30.37 -8.47 3.13
C ALA A 15 -29.41 -7.34 2.68
N GLU A 16 -29.90 -6.15 2.33
CA GLU A 16 -29.08 -4.99 1.97
C GLU A 16 -28.34 -4.40 3.18
N GLU A 17 -28.88 -4.53 4.40
CA GLU A 17 -28.19 -4.22 5.66
C GLU A 17 -27.16 -5.29 6.05
N GLU A 18 -27.42 -6.58 5.78
CA GLU A 18 -26.50 -7.68 6.07
C GLU A 18 -25.23 -7.66 5.19
N TYR A 19 -25.33 -7.15 3.95
CA TYR A 19 -24.17 -6.84 3.11
C TYR A 19 -23.52 -5.48 3.44
N GLY A 20 -24.11 -4.70 4.34
CA GLY A 20 -23.57 -3.47 4.89
C GLY A 20 -22.37 -3.74 5.80
N CYS A 21 -21.20 -3.91 5.17
CA CYS A 21 -19.90 -3.79 5.84
C CYS A 21 -19.65 -4.81 6.96
N ARG A 22 -19.44 -6.09 6.61
CA ARG A 22 -18.46 -6.88 7.39
C ARG A 22 -17.12 -6.15 7.25
N GLY A 23 -16.74 -5.43 8.31
CA GLY A 23 -15.57 -4.56 8.37
C GLY A 23 -14.26 -5.33 8.25
N VAL A 24 -13.91 -5.73 7.03
CA VAL A 24 -12.56 -6.11 6.67
C VAL A 24 -11.89 -4.80 6.24
N ASP A 25 -10.96 -4.28 7.04
CA ASP A 25 -10.11 -3.18 6.58
C ASP A 25 -9.40 -3.66 5.30
N PRO A 26 -9.71 -3.09 4.13
CA PRO A 26 -9.13 -3.56 2.89
C PRO A 26 -7.70 -3.05 2.70
N PHE A 27 -7.15 -2.33 3.68
CA PHE A 27 -5.78 -1.85 3.64
C PHE A 27 -4.81 -2.84 4.27
N ILE A 28 -3.72 -3.08 3.55
CA ILE A 28 -2.54 -3.75 4.11
C ILE A 28 -1.51 -2.68 4.43
N TYR A 29 -1.03 -2.68 5.68
CA TYR A 29 -0.02 -1.74 6.17
C TYR A 29 1.35 -2.43 6.28
N LEU A 30 2.35 -1.85 5.63
CA LEU A 30 3.74 -2.29 5.64
C LEU A 30 4.62 -1.18 6.21
N GLN A 31 5.21 -1.44 7.37
CA GLN A 31 6.26 -0.59 7.95
C GLN A 31 7.56 -1.38 8.06
N ARG A 32 8.54 -1.04 7.23
CA ARG A 32 9.82 -1.75 7.13
C ARG A 32 10.95 -0.77 6.79
N TRP A 33 12.15 -1.30 6.58
CA TRP A 33 13.29 -0.56 6.10
C TRP A 33 13.88 -1.24 4.86
N VAL A 34 14.57 -0.45 4.04
CA VAL A 34 15.21 -0.90 2.79
C VAL A 34 16.55 -0.20 2.61
N MET A 35 17.45 -0.85 1.89
CA MET A 35 18.77 -0.30 1.60
C MET A 35 19.24 -0.75 0.23
N GLY A 36 19.64 0.20 -0.61
CA GLY A 36 20.31 -0.11 -1.86
C GLY A 36 21.82 -0.25 -1.65
N LYS A 37 22.42 -1.22 -2.33
CA LYS A 37 23.84 -1.59 -2.14
C LYS A 37 24.80 -0.55 -2.73
N LYS A 38 24.53 -0.10 -3.96
CA LYS A 38 25.37 0.85 -4.72
C LYS A 38 24.79 2.26 -4.77
N SER A 39 23.46 2.36 -4.69
CA SER A 39 22.71 3.60 -4.80
C SER A 39 21.65 3.64 -3.69
N PRO A 40 21.42 4.79 -3.03
CA PRO A 40 20.41 4.90 -1.97
C PRO A 40 19.00 4.56 -2.47
N ALA A 41 18.23 3.90 -1.60
CA ALA A 41 16.80 3.71 -1.82
C ALA A 41 16.08 5.04 -1.65
N THR A 42 15.23 5.40 -2.61
CA THR A 42 14.48 6.68 -2.57
C THR A 42 13.00 6.45 -2.33
N LYS A 43 12.45 5.33 -2.81
CA LYS A 43 11.04 5.00 -2.69
C LYS A 43 10.76 3.51 -2.78
N VAL A 44 9.60 3.12 -2.26
CA VAL A 44 9.04 1.78 -2.36
C VAL A 44 7.71 1.85 -3.09
N ARG A 45 7.44 0.86 -3.93
CA ARG A 45 6.25 0.77 -4.78
C ARG A 45 5.62 -0.60 -4.64
N ILE A 46 4.31 -0.64 -4.76
CA ILE A 46 3.57 -1.85 -5.10
C ILE A 46 3.05 -1.71 -6.51
N LYS A 47 3.35 -2.70 -7.35
CA LYS A 47 2.81 -2.80 -8.70
C LYS A 47 2.04 -4.09 -8.91
N ARG A 48 1.16 -4.05 -9.90
CA ARG A 48 0.56 -5.21 -10.54
C ARG A 48 0.95 -5.13 -12.01
N ASP A 49 1.74 -6.07 -12.49
CA ASP A 49 2.39 -5.96 -13.80
C ASP A 49 3.11 -4.60 -13.91
N ASP A 50 2.73 -3.75 -14.85
CA ASP A 50 3.26 -2.39 -15.00
C ASP A 50 2.40 -1.30 -14.32
N PHE A 51 1.29 -1.67 -13.70
CA PHE A 51 0.38 -0.74 -13.05
C PHE A 51 0.82 -0.42 -11.61
N LEU A 52 1.09 0.85 -11.33
CA LEU A 52 1.42 1.33 -9.99
C LEU A 52 0.17 1.37 -9.10
N ILE A 53 0.17 0.60 -8.02
CA ILE A 53 -0.91 0.58 -7.02
C ILE A 53 -0.66 1.61 -5.92
N SER A 54 0.57 1.64 -5.39
CA SER A 54 0.94 2.54 -4.29
C SER A 54 2.44 2.84 -4.36
N GLU A 55 2.84 4.05 -3.95
CA GLU A 55 4.22 4.50 -3.87
C GLU A 55 4.41 5.32 -2.58
N THR A 56 5.52 5.11 -1.88
CA THR A 56 5.90 5.88 -0.70
C THR A 56 7.40 6.19 -0.71
N PRO A 57 7.84 7.36 -0.22
CA PRO A 57 9.26 7.64 -0.08
C PRO A 57 9.93 6.79 1.02
N VAL A 58 11.23 6.56 0.86
CA VAL A 58 12.08 6.01 1.93
C VAL A 58 12.67 7.18 2.70
N ASN A 59 11.90 7.71 3.66
CA ASN A 59 12.26 8.91 4.41
C ASN A 59 12.11 8.76 5.94
N LEU A 60 11.81 7.56 6.43
CA LEU A 60 11.68 7.36 7.88
C LEU A 60 13.06 7.08 8.49
N SER A 61 13.40 7.88 9.49
CA SER A 61 14.65 7.71 10.24
C SER A 61 14.69 6.36 10.97
N ARG A 62 15.81 5.65 10.81
CA ARG A 62 16.13 4.33 11.35
C ARG A 62 17.59 4.30 11.81
N PRO A 63 17.93 5.03 12.89
CA PRO A 63 19.30 5.07 13.40
C PRO A 63 19.76 3.71 13.92
N ASP A 64 18.81 2.85 14.35
CA ASP A 64 19.04 1.46 14.71
C ASP A 64 19.64 0.65 13.55
N VAL A 65 19.13 0.86 12.33
CA VAL A 65 19.63 0.21 11.11
C VAL A 65 20.98 0.79 10.71
N THR A 66 21.14 2.11 10.73
CA THR A 66 22.42 2.77 10.42
C THR A 66 23.54 2.28 11.34
N LYS A 67 23.26 2.14 12.64
CA LYS A 67 24.21 1.65 13.63
C LYS A 67 24.57 0.18 13.42
N ALA A 68 23.57 -0.68 13.17
CA ALA A 68 23.81 -2.11 12.95
C ALA A 68 24.67 -2.39 11.70
N TYR A 69 24.53 -1.57 10.65
CA TYR A 69 25.20 -1.77 9.37
C TYR A 69 26.34 -0.77 9.08
N HIS A 70 26.73 0.06 10.06
CA HIS A 70 27.81 1.05 9.97
C HIS A 70 27.76 1.93 8.71
N LEU A 71 26.58 2.46 8.39
CA LEU A 71 26.37 3.19 7.14
C LEU A 71 26.78 4.67 7.29
N PRO A 72 27.57 5.23 6.36
CA PRO A 72 28.22 6.52 6.59
C PRO A 72 27.38 7.77 6.27
N ARG A 73 26.10 7.67 5.86
CA ARG A 73 25.46 8.83 5.20
C ARG A 73 23.99 9.13 5.46
N ASP A 74 23.16 8.17 5.85
CA ASP A 74 21.72 8.41 5.77
C ASP A 74 20.94 7.51 6.72
N GLU A 75 20.28 8.12 7.69
CA GLU A 75 19.41 7.44 8.65
C GLU A 75 18.03 7.15 8.07
N ASN A 76 17.68 7.77 6.95
CA ASN A 76 16.39 7.57 6.31
C ASN A 76 16.41 6.28 5.48
N LYS A 77 16.11 5.18 6.16
CA LYS A 77 16.05 3.83 5.57
C LYS A 77 14.71 3.17 5.75
N GLY A 78 13.83 3.74 6.58
CA GLY A 78 12.49 3.24 6.80
C GLY A 78 11.49 3.78 5.78
N PHE A 79 10.40 3.04 5.63
CA PHE A 79 9.22 3.46 4.88
C PHE A 79 7.94 2.96 5.56
N LYS A 80 6.83 3.65 5.29
CA LYS A 80 5.47 3.25 5.62
C LYS A 80 4.68 3.24 4.33
N LEU A 81 4.17 2.08 3.95
CA LEU A 81 3.36 1.89 2.76
C LEU A 81 2.06 1.23 3.18
N ASP A 82 0.96 1.83 2.80
CA ASP A 82 -0.35 1.21 2.80
C ASP A 82 -0.86 1.05 1.36
N PHE A 83 -1.66 0.01 1.15
CA PHE A 83 -2.34 -0.18 -0.12
C PHE A 83 -3.67 -0.89 0.08
N ASN A 84 -4.65 -0.44 -0.69
CA ASN A 84 -5.98 -1.01 -0.70
C ASN A 84 -6.01 -2.26 -1.59
N VAL A 85 -6.49 -3.39 -1.06
CA VAL A 85 -6.71 -4.63 -1.81
C VAL A 85 -8.10 -4.75 -2.41
N MET A 86 -9.05 -3.85 -2.08
CA MET A 86 -10.32 -3.77 -2.80
C MET A 86 -10.08 -3.44 -4.26
N GLY A 87 -10.72 -4.21 -5.14
CA GLY A 87 -10.53 -4.08 -6.58
C GLY A 87 -9.22 -4.70 -7.10
N VAL A 88 -8.42 -5.35 -6.23
CA VAL A 88 -7.39 -6.28 -6.67
C VAL A 88 -8.07 -7.62 -6.98
N PRO A 89 -8.00 -8.13 -8.22
CA PRO A 89 -8.61 -9.41 -8.56
C PRO A 89 -8.05 -10.55 -7.68
N PRO A 90 -8.85 -11.58 -7.37
CA PRO A 90 -8.32 -12.77 -6.72
C PRO A 90 -7.19 -13.38 -7.55
N GLN A 91 -6.26 -14.07 -6.89
CA GLN A 91 -5.11 -14.73 -7.53
C GLN A 91 -4.13 -13.76 -8.22
N THR A 92 -4.22 -12.46 -7.94
CA THR A 92 -3.29 -11.46 -8.46
C THR A 92 -1.92 -11.56 -7.81
N ILE A 93 -0.88 -11.38 -8.63
CA ILE A 93 0.50 -11.23 -8.19
C ILE A 93 0.85 -9.75 -8.16
N LEU A 94 1.34 -9.27 -7.02
CA LEU A 94 1.87 -7.92 -6.86
C LEU A 94 3.38 -7.98 -6.65
N SER A 95 4.12 -7.02 -7.20
CA SER A 95 5.53 -6.82 -6.92
C SER A 95 5.71 -5.69 -5.90
N LEU A 96 6.54 -5.93 -4.89
CA LEU A 96 7.05 -4.89 -4.01
C LEU A 96 8.44 -4.50 -4.53
N GLU A 97 8.58 -3.27 -5.00
CA GLU A 97 9.79 -2.78 -5.66
C GLU A 97 10.37 -1.59 -4.92
N MET A 98 11.70 -1.47 -4.93
CA MET A 98 12.38 -0.26 -4.53
C MET A 98 12.90 0.50 -5.74
N GLY A 99 12.72 1.82 -5.74
CA GLY A 99 13.43 2.73 -6.62
C GLY A 99 14.70 3.21 -5.96
N LEU A 100 15.81 3.18 -6.69
CA LEU A 100 17.09 3.74 -6.27
C LEU A 100 17.32 5.13 -6.88
N GLN A 101 18.26 5.89 -6.32
CA GLN A 101 18.59 7.24 -6.77
C GLN A 101 19.18 7.26 -8.20
N ASP A 102 19.74 6.14 -8.66
CA ASP A 102 20.27 5.97 -10.02
C ASP A 102 19.19 5.55 -11.04
N TYR A 103 17.91 5.72 -10.68
CA TYR A 103 16.74 5.34 -11.46
C TYR A 103 16.54 3.83 -11.66
N SER A 104 17.42 2.99 -11.12
CA SER A 104 17.22 1.55 -11.15
C SER A 104 16.04 1.14 -10.26
N GLN A 105 15.40 0.04 -10.64
CA GLN A 105 14.28 -0.56 -9.92
C GLN A 105 14.66 -1.99 -9.53
N VAL A 106 14.41 -2.35 -8.28
CA VAL A 106 14.76 -3.67 -7.76
C VAL A 106 13.54 -4.27 -7.08
N THR A 107 13.12 -5.45 -7.53
CA THR A 107 12.05 -6.22 -6.90
C THR A 107 12.54 -6.84 -5.60
N MET A 108 11.87 -6.53 -4.50
CA MET A 108 12.22 -7.00 -3.15
C MET A 108 11.39 -8.20 -2.72
N ALA A 109 10.12 -8.24 -3.10
CA ALA A 109 9.21 -9.32 -2.76
C ALA A 109 8.08 -9.46 -3.77
N ILE A 110 7.46 -10.63 -3.77
CA ILE A 110 6.24 -10.94 -4.50
C ILE A 110 5.13 -11.21 -3.50
N ILE A 111 3.97 -10.57 -3.69
CA ILE A 111 2.79 -10.72 -2.84
C ILE A 111 1.72 -11.40 -3.67
N LYS A 112 1.28 -12.59 -3.23
CA LYS A 112 0.18 -13.33 -3.87
C LYS A 112 -1.11 -13.05 -3.12
N VAL A 113 -2.07 -12.43 -3.78
CA VAL A 113 -3.41 -12.21 -3.24
C VAL A 113 -4.24 -13.46 -3.51
N ILE A 114 -4.64 -14.17 -2.46
CA ILE A 114 -5.48 -15.37 -2.56
C ILE A 114 -6.91 -15.03 -2.15
N PRO A 115 -7.93 -15.64 -2.79
CA PRO A 115 -9.30 -15.58 -2.27
C PRO A 115 -9.34 -16.21 -0.88
N GLN A 116 -10.15 -15.63 0.02
CA GLN A 116 -10.48 -16.22 1.31
C GLN A 116 -11.48 -17.37 1.14
#